data_AF-A0A4S3KLF5-F1
#
_entry.id   AF-A0A4S3KLF5-F1
#
_cell.length_a   1.000
_cell.length_b   1.000
_cell.length_c   1.000
_cell.angle_alpha   90.00
_cell.angle_beta   90.00
_cell.angle_gamma   90.00
#
_symmetry.space_group_name_H-M   'P 1'
#
loop_
_entity.id
_entity.type
_entity.pdbx_description
1 polymer ?
#
loop_
_entity_poly.entity_id
_entity_poly.type
_entity_poly.pdbx_seq_one_letter_code
_entity_poly.pdbx_strand_id
1 'polypeptide(L)'
;MSAKRKNSNPISHDAEIPPEITDAWISEADLYQGEKLVRRGRPKLANPRQLLSLRLPPKVIARWRSTGPGWQTRMVEVLERSAPKSRRAVG
;
A
#
# COMPACT_ATOMS: atom_id res chain seq x y z
N MET A 1 -7.14 3.12 -6.97
CA MET A 1 -7.82 4.37 -6.57
C MET A 1 -6.85 5.52 -6.75
N SER A 2 -7.10 6.42 -7.70
CA SER A 2 -6.28 7.62 -7.88
C SER A 2 -6.94 8.74 -7.09
N ALA A 3 -6.25 9.27 -6.07
CA ALA A 3 -6.75 10.41 -5.32
C ALA A 3 -6.76 11.65 -6.24
N LYS A 4 -7.88 12.40 -6.22
CA LYS A 4 -8.02 13.67 -6.94
C LYS A 4 -6.90 14.61 -6.50
N ARG A 5 -6.13 15.17 -7.44
CA ARG A 5 -5.12 16.18 -7.11
C ARG A 5 -5.85 17.34 -6.43
N LYS A 6 -5.36 17.76 -5.26
CA LYS A 6 -5.85 18.98 -4.62
C LYS A 6 -5.37 20.12 -5.51
N ASN A 7 -6.28 20.94 -6.02
CA ASN A 7 -5.88 22.15 -6.72
C ASN A 7 -5.12 23.01 -5.70
N SER A 8 -3.85 23.28 -5.94
CA SER A 8 -3.10 24.27 -5.18
C SER A 8 -3.70 25.63 -5.49
N ASN A 9 -4.01 26.41 -4.45
CA ASN A 9 -4.38 27.81 -4.66
C ASN A 9 -3.22 28.54 -5.36
N PRO A 10 -3.51 29.48 -6.28
CA PRO A 10 -2.48 30.31 -6.89
C PRO A 10 -1.75 31.08 -5.78
N ILE A 11 -0.42 30.97 -5.77
CA ILE A 11 0.44 31.47 -4.69
C ILE A 11 0.74 32.97 -4.87
N SER A 12 0.60 33.52 -6.08
CA SER A 12 0.74 34.95 -6.36
C SER A 12 -0.41 35.50 -7.20
N HIS A 13 -0.76 36.76 -6.95
CA HIS A 13 -1.74 37.54 -7.73
C HIS A 13 -1.08 38.38 -8.83
N ASP A 14 0.26 38.48 -8.82
CA ASP A 14 1.05 39.26 -9.78
C ASP A 14 2.26 38.43 -10.27
N ALA A 15 2.48 38.40 -11.58
CA ALA A 15 3.53 37.60 -12.21
C ALA A 15 4.91 38.28 -12.14
N GLU A 16 4.95 39.61 -11.98
CA GLU A 16 6.18 40.40 -11.91
C GLU A 16 6.80 40.41 -10.51
N ILE A 17 6.05 39.97 -9.49
CA ILE A 17 6.50 39.90 -8.10
C ILE A 17 6.36 38.45 -7.60
N PRO A 18 7.39 37.60 -7.82
CA PRO A 18 7.37 36.25 -7.28
C PRO A 18 7.44 36.29 -5.75
N PRO A 19 6.75 35.37 -5.06
CA PRO A 19 6.84 35.25 -3.61
C PRO A 19 8.26 34.84 -3.19
N GLU A 20 8.68 35.27 -2.01
CA GLU A 20 9.96 34.84 -1.44
C GLU A 20 9.95 33.34 -1.11
N ILE A 21 11.06 32.68 -1.43
CA ILE A 21 11.28 31.27 -1.12
C ILE A 21 11.59 31.15 0.37
N THR A 22 10.55 30.97 1.18
CA THR A 22 10.68 30.79 2.64
C THR A 22 10.83 29.32 3.03
N ASP A 23 11.41 29.06 4.20
CA ASP A 23 11.54 27.69 4.73
C ASP A 23 10.17 27.01 4.93
N ALA A 24 9.15 27.78 5.32
CA ALA A 24 7.78 27.30 5.43
C ALA A 24 7.26 26.82 4.07
N TRP A 25 7.50 27.59 3.01
CA TRP A 25 7.13 27.22 1.64
C TRP A 25 7.88 25.98 1.13
N ILE A 26 9.17 25.86 1.43
CA ILE A 26 9.97 24.66 1.12
C ILE A 26 9.44 23.43 1.86
N SER A 27 9.00 23.58 3.11
CA SER A 27 8.59 22.46 3.96
C SER A 27 7.33 21.74 3.45
N GLU A 28 6.42 22.49 2.83
CA GLU A 28 5.16 22.01 2.24
C GLU A 28 5.34 21.47 0.81
N ALA A 29 6.48 21.71 0.19
CA ALA A 29 6.72 21.34 -1.21
C ALA A 29 6.81 19.82 -1.42
N ASP A 30 6.19 19.37 -2.51
CA ASP A 30 6.28 18.01 -3.01
C ASP A 30 7.65 17.78 -3.67
N LEU A 31 8.36 16.71 -3.28
CA LEU A 31 9.66 16.36 -3.88
C LEU A 31 9.47 15.50 -5.12
N TYR A 32 9.95 15.98 -6.28
CA TYR A 32 9.94 15.25 -7.54
C TYR A 32 11.36 14.81 -7.94
N GLN A 33 11.48 13.59 -8.47
CA GLN A 33 12.66 13.10 -9.18
C GLN A 33 12.25 12.84 -10.64
N GLY A 34 12.65 13.73 -11.55
CA GLY A 34 12.10 13.76 -12.91
C GLY A 34 10.59 14.00 -12.88
N GLU A 35 9.82 13.18 -13.59
CA GLU A 35 8.35 13.25 -13.60
C GLU A 35 7.69 12.55 -12.38
N LYS A 36 8.47 11.93 -11.50
CA LYS A 36 7.96 11.06 -10.43
C LYS A 36 7.97 11.76 -9.08
N LEU A 37 6.79 11.91 -8.49
CA LEU A 37 6.62 12.36 -7.10
C LEU A 37 7.20 11.32 -6.13
N VAL A 38 8.21 11.72 -5.36
CA VAL A 38 8.79 10.91 -4.28
C VAL A 38 7.87 11.01 -3.07
N ARG A 39 7.00 10.01 -2.91
CA ARG A 39 6.14 9.91 -1.73
C ARG A 39 6.99 9.56 -0.51
N ARG A 40 6.94 10.42 0.51
CA ARG A 40 7.52 10.14 1.83
C ARG A 40 6.84 8.90 2.43
N GLY A 41 7.62 7.90 2.88
CA GLY A 41 7.10 6.68 3.52
C GLY A 41 7.92 5.41 3.27
N ARG A 42 7.55 4.29 3.92
CA ARG A 42 8.19 2.98 3.72
C ARG A 42 8.13 2.58 2.24
N PRO A 43 9.24 2.12 1.63
CA PRO A 43 9.23 1.66 0.25
C PRO A 43 8.18 0.56 0.05
N LYS A 44 7.54 0.57 -1.13
CA LYS A 44 6.54 -0.43 -1.48
C LYS A 44 7.22 -1.81 -1.53
N LEU A 45 6.71 -2.76 -0.75
CA LEU A 45 7.16 -4.15 -0.79
C LEU A 45 6.95 -4.72 -2.19
N ALA A 46 7.91 -5.50 -2.69
CA ALA A 46 7.84 -6.14 -4.00
C ALA A 46 6.65 -7.11 -4.10
N ASN A 47 6.46 -7.94 -3.07
CA ASN A 47 5.38 -8.93 -2.99
C ASN A 47 4.61 -8.78 -1.66
N PRO A 48 3.67 -7.82 -1.57
CA PRO A 48 2.86 -7.65 -0.37
C PRO A 48 1.83 -8.78 -0.24
N ARG A 49 1.52 -9.18 1.00
CA ARG A 49 0.39 -10.07 1.28
C ARG A 49 -0.89 -9.40 0.79
N GLN A 50 -1.68 -10.13 0.00
CA GLN A 50 -2.94 -9.64 -0.50
C GLN A 50 -4.05 -9.92 0.51
N LEU A 51 -4.89 -8.91 0.78
CA LEU A 51 -6.08 -9.10 1.59
C LEU A 51 -7.14 -9.82 0.74
N LEU A 52 -7.47 -11.04 1.13
CA LEU A 52 -8.54 -11.83 0.51
C LEU A 52 -9.73 -11.93 1.46
N SER A 53 -10.94 -11.64 0.96
CA SER A 53 -12.19 -11.91 1.67
C SER A 53 -12.64 -13.34 1.36
N LEU A 54 -12.44 -14.26 2.31
CA LEU A 54 -12.77 -15.68 2.15
C LEU A 54 -13.69 -16.13 3.30
N ARG A 55 -14.71 -16.92 2.97
CA ARG A 55 -15.67 -17.46 3.96
C ARG A 55 -15.19 -18.84 4.44
N LEU A 56 -14.93 -18.96 5.74
CA LEU A 56 -14.61 -20.24 6.40
C LEU A 56 -15.73 -20.62 7.39
N PRO A 57 -15.99 -21.92 7.60
CA PRO A 57 -16.85 -22.37 8.69
C PRO A 57 -16.34 -21.86 10.05
N PRO A 58 -17.24 -21.45 10.97
CA PRO A 58 -16.83 -20.86 12.25
C PRO A 58 -16.01 -21.81 13.11
N LYS A 59 -16.28 -23.13 13.05
CA LYS A 59 -15.52 -24.16 13.77
C LYS A 59 -14.04 -24.18 13.38
N VAL A 60 -13.74 -23.94 12.10
CA VAL A 60 -12.35 -23.89 11.59
C VAL A 60 -11.64 -22.66 12.17
N ILE A 61 -12.29 -21.49 12.12
CA ILE A 61 -11.73 -20.25 12.68
C ILE A 61 -11.47 -20.39 14.18
N ALA A 62 -12.41 -20.97 14.92
CA ALA A 62 -12.28 -21.19 16.36
C ALA A 62 -11.09 -22.08 16.69
N ARG A 63 -10.93 -23.20 15.96
CA ARG A 63 -9.80 -24.13 16.13
C ARG A 63 -8.46 -23.44 15.85
N TRP A 64 -8.37 -22.59 14.84
CA TRP A 64 -7.13 -21.86 14.58
C TRP A 64 -6.86 -20.80 15.64
N ARG A 65 -7.87 -20.02 16.03
CA ARG A 65 -7.70 -19.00 17.09
C ARG A 65 -7.28 -19.60 18.43
N SER A 66 -7.76 -20.79 18.79
CA SER A 66 -7.37 -21.46 20.03
C SER A 66 -5.90 -21.89 20.04
N THR A 67 -5.23 -21.95 18.88
CA THR A 67 -3.80 -22.21 18.81
C THR A 67 -2.92 -21.04 19.27
N GLY A 68 -3.51 -19.88 19.59
CA GLY A 68 -2.83 -18.71 20.14
C GLY A 68 -2.45 -17.64 19.12
N PRO A 69 -1.66 -16.62 19.53
CA PRO A 69 -1.16 -15.57 18.65
C PRO A 69 -0.48 -16.14 17.38
N GLY A 70 -0.56 -15.41 16.27
CA GLY A 70 0.04 -15.85 15.01
C GLY A 70 -0.67 -17.04 14.33
N TRP A 71 -1.88 -17.41 14.74
CA TRP A 71 -2.66 -18.46 14.08
C TRP A 71 -2.89 -18.20 12.58
N GLN A 72 -2.99 -16.94 12.15
CA GLN A 72 -3.12 -16.57 10.74
C GLN A 72 -1.84 -16.87 9.95
N THR A 73 -0.67 -16.67 10.54
CA THR A 73 0.63 -17.00 9.91
C THR A 73 0.74 -18.51 9.72
N ARG A 74 0.46 -19.29 10.76
CA ARG A 74 0.44 -20.77 10.68
C ARG A 74 -0.58 -21.28 9.65
N MET A 75 -1.75 -20.64 9.56
CA MET A 75 -2.75 -20.98 8.55
C MET A 75 -2.20 -20.74 7.13
N VAL A 76 -1.50 -19.62 6.90
CA VAL A 76 -0.87 -19.34 5.60
C VAL A 76 0.23 -20.36 5.25
N GLU A 77 1.10 -20.71 6.19
CA GLU A 77 2.13 -21.75 5.97
C GLU A 77 1.52 -23.09 5.56
N VAL A 78 0.38 -23.47 6.14
CA VAL A 78 -0.34 -24.69 5.76
C VAL A 78 -0.95 -24.58 4.37
N LEU A 79 -1.50 -23.42 4.01
CA LEU A 79 -2.05 -23.18 2.67
C LEU A 79 -0.94 -23.23 1.61
N GLU A 80 0.24 -22.69 1.89
CA GLU A 80 1.40 -22.76 1.00
C GLU A 80 1.87 -24.21 0.80
N ARG A 81 1.98 -24.98 1.89
CA ARG A 81 2.38 -26.40 1.81
C ARG A 81 1.34 -27.27 1.10
N SER A 82 0.06 -26.95 1.28
CA SER A 82 -1.07 -27.70 0.70
C SER A 82 -1.49 -27.17 -0.67
N ALA A 83 -0.78 -26.18 -1.21
CA ALA A 83 -1.12 -25.58 -2.48
C ALA A 83 -1.11 -26.68 -3.57
N PRO A 84 -2.14 -26.73 -4.43
CA PRO A 84 -2.17 -27.73 -5.49
C PRO A 84 -0.94 -27.55 -6.37
N LYS A 85 -0.24 -28.66 -6.66
CA LYS A 85 0.79 -28.65 -7.72
C LYS A 85 0.08 -28.18 -8.99
N SER A 86 0.59 -27.12 -9.62
CA SER A 86 -0.02 -26.64 -10.85
C SER A 86 -0.10 -27.83 -11.80
N ARG A 87 -1.32 -28.22 -12.17
CA ARG A 87 -1.45 -29.06 -13.37
C ARG A 87 -0.98 -28.14 -14.48
N ARG A 88 0.16 -28.46 -15.07
CA ARG A 88 0.55 -27.89 -16.35
C ARG A 88 -0.71 -27.91 -17.21
N ALA A 89 -1.13 -26.73 -17.67
CA ALA A 89 -2.21 -26.63 -18.63
C ALA A 89 -1.83 -27.54 -19.80
N VAL A 90 -2.62 -28.59 -20.01
CA VAL A 90 -2.57 -29.35 -21.24
C VAL A 90 -3.11 -28.40 -22.30
N GLY A 91 -2.24 -28.05 -23.25
CA GLY A 91 -2.53 -27.56 -24.61
C GLY A 91 -3.57 -26.46 -24.73
#